data_AF-A0A932JH51-F1
#
_entry.id   AF-A0A932JH51-F1
#
_cell.length_a   1.000
_cell.length_b   1.000
_cell.length_c   1.000
_cell.angle_alpha   90.00
_cell.angle_beta   90.00
_cell.angle_gamma   90.00
#
_symmetry.space_group_name_H-M   'P 1'
#
loop_
_entity.id
_entity.type
_entity.pdbx_description
1 polymer ?
#
loop_
_entity_poly.entity_id
_entity_poly.type
_entity_poly.pdbx_seq_one_letter_code
_entity_poly.pdbx_strand_id
1 'polypeptide(L)'
;MAILGNAKEKLIPKVQNVIPVASGKGGVGKSTVSANLALALAATGRKVGIMDADVYGPSIPTILGVTDKPVSLETGRIAPVEKYGLKIISMGFFVPANEAVIWRGPMLHKMVQDFLGTVECGELDTLFVDLPPGTGDIQLSLCQTIPITGAVVVSTPQDVAWNVAQKAIMMFDKLNAPVLGVIENMSHYVCGHCGQKDEIFGSGGARRAAETLGIPYLGGIPLVTSIRESADGGDPVVHADPDSPAAKHFMAIAENLAAQIRIRGTQGSDKKLPVALSSPNEPQVWVEWSDGKKSVFESRDLRLACPCAACVDEKTGHRTLHAETLPSYIRATAIQPVGRYALQIRWSDGHATGLYGYEYLRKLSKIS
;
A
#
# COMPACT_ATOMS: atom_id res chain seq x y z
N MET A 1 -34.67 -15.52 6.22
CA MET A 1 -34.04 -14.29 6.76
C MET A 1 -32.91 -13.90 5.81
N ALA A 2 -33.14 -12.92 4.94
CA ALA A 2 -32.11 -12.42 4.03
C ALA A 2 -31.14 -11.54 4.84
N ILE A 3 -29.88 -11.96 4.92
CA ILE A 3 -28.80 -11.14 5.46
C ILE A 3 -28.69 -9.93 4.53
N LEU A 4 -28.98 -8.75 5.06
CA LEU A 4 -28.78 -7.47 4.36
C LEU A 4 -27.27 -7.34 4.07
N GLY A 5 -26.85 -7.76 2.88
CA GLY A 5 -25.47 -7.59 2.40
C GLY A 5 -25.07 -6.13 2.46
N ASN A 6 -23.82 -5.89 2.86
CA ASN A 6 -23.29 -4.55 3.09
C ASN A 6 -23.42 -3.72 1.80
N ALA A 7 -23.80 -2.43 1.87
CA ALA A 7 -24.04 -1.61 0.67
C ALA A 7 -22.84 -1.58 -0.30
N LYS A 8 -21.62 -1.78 0.22
CA LYS A 8 -20.38 -1.89 -0.55
C LYS A 8 -20.26 -3.20 -1.34
N GLU A 9 -20.71 -4.32 -0.79
CA GLU A 9 -20.69 -5.63 -1.45
C GLU A 9 -21.61 -5.66 -2.67
N LYS A 10 -22.64 -4.81 -2.70
CA LYS A 10 -23.55 -4.71 -3.85
C LYS A 10 -22.90 -4.09 -5.09
N LEU A 11 -21.84 -3.31 -4.94
CA LEU A 11 -21.18 -2.64 -6.07
C LEU A 11 -20.31 -3.61 -6.88
N ILE A 12 -19.63 -4.55 -6.21
CA ILE A 12 -18.76 -5.52 -6.89
C ILE A 12 -18.96 -6.93 -6.30
N PRO A 13 -20.16 -7.53 -6.47
CA PRO A 13 -20.61 -8.67 -5.66
C PRO A 13 -19.90 -10.00 -5.94
N LYS A 14 -19.20 -10.14 -7.07
CA LYS A 14 -18.57 -11.39 -7.51
C LYS A 14 -17.04 -11.37 -7.46
N VAL A 15 -16.48 -10.43 -6.70
CA VAL A 15 -15.02 -10.27 -6.57
C VAL A 15 -14.58 -10.71 -5.18
N GLN A 16 -13.73 -11.73 -5.11
CA GLN A 16 -13.27 -12.29 -3.84
C GLN A 16 -12.31 -11.34 -3.10
N ASN A 17 -11.37 -10.72 -3.82
CA ASN A 17 -10.39 -9.82 -3.24
C ASN A 17 -10.34 -8.48 -3.97
N VAL A 18 -10.56 -7.37 -3.24
CA VAL A 18 -10.39 -6.02 -3.79
C VAL A 18 -9.13 -5.40 -3.17
N ILE A 19 -8.14 -5.11 -4.03
CA ILE A 19 -6.80 -4.68 -3.63
C ILE A 19 -6.51 -3.28 -4.18
N PRO A 20 -6.76 -2.22 -3.39
CA PRO A 20 -6.36 -0.88 -3.77
C PRO A 20 -4.83 -0.75 -3.76
N VAL A 21 -4.29 -0.16 -4.82
CA VAL A 21 -2.87 0.19 -4.94
C VAL A 21 -2.74 1.70 -4.74
N ALA A 22 -2.02 2.09 -3.70
CA ALA A 22 -1.84 3.49 -3.32
C ALA A 22 -0.38 3.92 -3.42
N SER A 23 -0.15 5.23 -3.53
CA SER A 23 1.15 5.85 -3.34
C SER A 23 1.00 7.17 -2.60
N GLY A 24 1.94 7.50 -1.72
CA GLY A 24 1.84 8.75 -0.96
C GLY A 24 2.20 10.02 -1.78
N LYS A 25 2.77 9.87 -2.98
CA LYS A 25 3.01 10.97 -3.93
C LYS A 25 2.79 10.53 -5.38
N GLY A 26 2.69 11.50 -6.29
CA GLY A 26 2.69 11.27 -7.74
C GLY A 26 4.09 10.94 -8.28
N GLY A 27 4.15 10.24 -9.42
CA GLY A 27 5.41 9.95 -10.12
C GLY A 27 6.21 8.75 -9.61
N VAL A 28 5.71 7.99 -8.63
CA VAL A 28 6.40 6.79 -8.10
C VAL A 28 6.29 5.55 -8.99
N GLY A 29 5.60 5.64 -10.14
CA GLY A 29 5.32 4.51 -11.02
C GLY A 29 4.21 3.57 -10.53
N LYS A 30 3.31 4.04 -9.65
CA LYS A 30 2.19 3.27 -9.08
C LYS A 30 1.41 2.50 -10.15
N SER A 31 0.96 3.16 -11.22
CA SER A 31 0.11 2.55 -12.25
C SER A 31 0.86 1.49 -13.08
N THR A 32 2.14 1.71 -13.36
CA THR A 32 3.02 0.70 -13.98
C THR A 32 3.17 -0.53 -13.09
N VAL A 33 3.31 -0.32 -11.78
CA VAL A 33 3.35 -1.41 -10.80
C VAL A 33 2.00 -2.12 -10.73
N SER A 34 0.88 -1.39 -10.67
CA SER A 34 -0.48 -1.95 -10.64
C SER A 34 -0.73 -2.86 -11.85
N ALA A 35 -0.41 -2.40 -13.07
CA ALA A 35 -0.61 -3.16 -14.30
C ALA A 35 0.24 -4.44 -14.35
N ASN A 36 1.54 -4.34 -14.09
CA ASN A 36 2.44 -5.50 -14.10
C ASN A 36 2.13 -6.48 -12.97
N LEU A 37 1.73 -6.00 -11.79
CA LEU A 37 1.33 -6.85 -10.67
C LEU A 37 0.03 -7.60 -10.97
N ALA A 38 -0.93 -6.95 -11.64
CA ALA A 38 -2.15 -7.61 -12.09
C ALA A 38 -1.85 -8.72 -13.11
N LEU A 39 -0.99 -8.44 -14.11
CA LEU A 39 -0.53 -9.43 -15.08
C LEU A 39 0.22 -10.59 -14.41
N ALA A 40 1.11 -10.30 -13.47
CA ALA A 40 1.87 -11.31 -12.75
C ALA A 40 0.97 -12.24 -11.94
N LEU A 41 -0.07 -11.69 -11.30
CA LEU A 41 -1.06 -12.49 -10.60
C LEU A 41 -1.94 -13.31 -11.57
N ALA A 42 -2.32 -12.73 -12.71
CA ALA A 42 -3.09 -13.43 -13.74
C ALA A 42 -2.30 -14.61 -14.36
N ALA A 43 -0.98 -14.45 -14.54
CA ALA A 43 -0.09 -15.51 -15.01
C ALA A 43 -0.08 -16.75 -14.11
N THR A 44 -0.53 -16.64 -12.86
CA THR A 44 -0.73 -17.79 -11.95
C THR A 44 -2.04 -18.55 -12.16
N GLY A 45 -2.82 -18.19 -13.19
CA GLY A 45 -4.12 -18.81 -13.53
C GLY A 45 -5.32 -18.20 -12.78
N ARG A 46 -5.13 -17.07 -12.09
CA ARG A 46 -6.20 -16.37 -11.36
C ARG A 46 -7.03 -15.50 -12.30
N LYS A 47 -8.34 -15.40 -12.02
CA LYS A 47 -9.23 -14.43 -12.67
C LYS A 47 -8.95 -13.05 -12.10
N VAL A 48 -8.23 -12.20 -12.83
CA VAL A 48 -7.79 -10.88 -12.35
C VAL A 48 -8.43 -9.76 -13.16
N GLY A 49 -8.86 -8.72 -12.45
CA GLY A 49 -9.24 -7.45 -13.05
C GLY A 49 -8.36 -6.31 -12.55
N ILE A 50 -8.32 -5.22 -13.32
CA ILE A 50 -7.72 -3.95 -12.92
C ILE A 50 -8.67 -2.80 -13.23
N MET A 51 -8.87 -1.95 -12.24
CA MET A 51 -9.66 -0.73 -12.33
C MET A 51 -8.73 0.48 -12.17
N ASP A 52 -8.72 1.34 -13.17
CA ASP A 52 -8.11 2.67 -13.11
C ASP A 52 -9.10 3.67 -12.53
N ALA A 53 -8.82 4.12 -11.30
CA ALA A 53 -9.62 5.11 -10.59
C ALA A 53 -8.98 6.50 -10.61
N ASP A 54 -7.89 6.71 -11.36
CA ASP A 54 -7.28 8.03 -11.55
C ASP A 54 -7.97 8.79 -12.68
N VAL A 55 -8.96 9.61 -12.31
CA VAL A 55 -9.76 10.42 -13.25
C VAL A 55 -8.92 11.52 -13.91
N TYR A 56 -7.87 12.01 -13.25
CA TYR A 56 -7.10 13.16 -13.73
C TYR A 56 -5.97 12.77 -14.68
N GLY A 57 -5.44 11.56 -14.53
CA GLY A 57 -4.35 11.04 -15.35
C GLY A 57 -4.47 9.53 -15.53
N PRO A 58 -5.54 9.03 -16.17
CA PRO A 58 -5.71 7.60 -16.39
C PRO A 58 -4.53 7.10 -17.23
N SER A 59 -3.84 6.08 -16.74
CA SER A 59 -2.61 5.58 -17.34
C SER A 59 -2.66 4.08 -17.62
N ILE A 60 -3.58 3.35 -16.98
CA ILE A 60 -3.72 1.91 -17.19
C ILE A 60 -4.07 1.58 -18.65
N PRO A 61 -5.00 2.27 -19.35
CA PRO A 61 -5.26 1.99 -20.76
C PRO A 61 -4.01 2.12 -21.64
N THR A 62 -3.23 3.18 -21.44
CA THR A 62 -1.98 3.41 -22.18
C THR A 62 -0.95 2.32 -21.89
N ILE A 63 -0.71 2.01 -20.62
CA ILE A 63 0.27 1.00 -20.19
C ILE A 63 -0.09 -0.38 -20.73
N LEU A 64 -1.39 -0.70 -20.81
CA LEU A 64 -1.88 -1.97 -21.35
C LEU A 64 -2.12 -1.93 -22.87
N GLY A 65 -1.88 -0.80 -23.54
CA GLY A 65 -2.13 -0.62 -24.97
C GLY A 65 -3.58 -0.89 -25.37
N VAL A 66 -4.54 -0.49 -24.53
CA VAL A 66 -5.97 -0.67 -24.77
C VAL A 66 -6.50 0.50 -25.58
N THR A 67 -6.97 0.22 -26.79
CA THR A 67 -7.65 1.18 -27.66
C THR A 67 -9.15 0.95 -27.76
N ASP A 68 -9.62 -0.22 -27.32
CA ASP A 68 -11.02 -0.60 -27.36
C ASP A 68 -11.85 0.25 -26.40
N LYS A 69 -13.09 0.54 -26.82
CA LYS A 69 -14.07 1.19 -25.96
C LYS A 69 -14.89 0.14 -25.23
N PRO A 70 -15.26 0.38 -23.96
CA PRO A 70 -16.14 -0.52 -23.25
C PRO A 70 -17.50 -0.61 -23.94
N VAL A 71 -18.09 -1.81 -23.94
CA VAL A 71 -19.34 -2.11 -24.63
C VAL A 71 -20.51 -2.07 -23.65
N SER A 72 -21.60 -1.41 -24.04
CA SER A 72 -22.85 -1.47 -23.29
C SER A 72 -23.52 -2.82 -23.49
N LEU A 73 -23.86 -3.48 -22.38
CA LEU A 73 -24.60 -4.73 -22.34
C LEU A 73 -26.11 -4.46 -22.47
N GLU A 74 -26.87 -5.48 -22.86
CA GLU A 74 -28.35 -5.42 -22.93
C GLU A 74 -28.99 -5.09 -21.56
N THR A 75 -28.28 -5.39 -20.47
CA THR A 75 -28.67 -5.06 -19.10
C THR A 75 -28.55 -3.57 -18.76
N GLY A 76 -28.06 -2.73 -19.69
CA GLY A 76 -27.74 -1.32 -19.46
C GLY A 76 -26.43 -1.12 -18.66
N ARG A 77 -25.71 -2.20 -18.36
CA ARG A 77 -24.39 -2.20 -17.71
C ARG A 77 -23.28 -2.16 -18.73
N ILE A 78 -22.05 -2.02 -18.24
CA ILE A 78 -20.86 -1.88 -19.08
C ILE A 78 -19.98 -3.11 -18.90
N ALA A 79 -19.58 -3.74 -20.00
CA ALA A 79 -18.59 -4.79 -19.99
C ALA A 79 -17.16 -4.21 -19.89
N PRO A 80 -16.28 -4.78 -19.05
CA PRO A 80 -14.87 -4.43 -19.04
C PRO A 80 -14.23 -4.79 -20.38
N VAL A 81 -13.17 -4.07 -20.74
CA VAL A 81 -12.31 -4.47 -21.87
C VAL A 81 -11.46 -5.66 -21.44
N GLU A 82 -11.33 -6.69 -22.28
CA GLU A 82 -10.51 -7.85 -21.96
C GLU A 82 -9.21 -7.82 -22.79
N LYS A 83 -8.05 -7.85 -22.11
CA LYS A 83 -6.73 -7.93 -22.76
C LYS A 83 -5.73 -8.63 -21.85
N TYR A 84 -4.83 -9.44 -22.41
CA TYR A 84 -3.80 -10.19 -21.65
C TYR A 84 -4.38 -11.07 -20.52
N GLY A 85 -5.61 -11.55 -20.66
CA GLY A 85 -6.32 -12.30 -19.62
C GLY A 85 -6.81 -11.44 -18.43
N LEU A 86 -6.70 -10.11 -18.51
CA LEU A 86 -7.23 -9.18 -17.52
C LEU A 86 -8.58 -8.61 -17.97
N LYS A 87 -9.44 -8.36 -16.98
CA LYS A 87 -10.61 -7.47 -17.15
C LYS A 87 -10.23 -6.05 -16.77
N ILE A 88 -10.27 -5.15 -17.74
CA ILE A 88 -9.72 -3.80 -17.64
C ILE A 88 -10.87 -2.79 -17.64
N ILE A 89 -10.83 -1.93 -16.64
CA ILE A 89 -11.85 -0.94 -16.37
C ILE A 89 -11.12 0.38 -16.14
N SER A 90 -11.49 1.44 -16.84
CA SER A 90 -10.86 2.75 -16.62
C SER A 90 -11.89 3.86 -16.69
N MET A 91 -11.80 4.79 -15.73
CA MET A 91 -12.58 6.03 -15.81
C MET A 91 -12.16 6.86 -17.03
N GLY A 92 -10.93 6.70 -17.53
CA GLY A 92 -10.45 7.34 -18.75
C GLY A 92 -11.25 6.99 -20.00
N PHE A 93 -11.98 5.86 -20.02
CA PHE A 93 -12.86 5.52 -21.15
C PHE A 93 -14.08 6.43 -21.26
N PHE A 94 -14.45 7.12 -20.18
CA PHE A 94 -15.65 7.95 -20.07
C PHE A 94 -15.36 9.45 -20.07
N VAL A 95 -14.09 9.84 -20.05
CA VAL A 95 -13.66 11.24 -20.11
C VAL A 95 -13.40 11.60 -21.58
N PRO A 96 -14.07 12.60 -22.15
CA PRO A 96 -13.77 13.08 -23.50
C PRO A 96 -12.34 13.61 -23.58
N ALA A 97 -11.56 13.13 -24.55
CA ALA A 97 -10.12 13.43 -24.67
C ALA A 97 -9.77 14.92 -24.83
N ASN A 98 -10.72 15.77 -25.21
CA ASN A 98 -10.51 17.18 -25.56
C ASN A 98 -11.30 18.18 -24.71
N GLU A 99 -12.00 17.75 -23.65
CA GLU A 99 -12.74 18.68 -22.79
C GLU A 99 -12.06 18.84 -21.44
N ALA A 100 -11.74 20.10 -21.08
CA ALA A 100 -11.30 20.45 -19.74
C ALA A 100 -12.50 20.37 -18.78
N VAL A 101 -12.86 19.15 -18.37
CA VAL A 101 -13.98 18.93 -17.45
C VAL A 101 -13.58 19.38 -16.05
N ILE A 102 -14.24 20.42 -15.53
CA ILE A 102 -14.04 20.88 -14.15
C ILE A 102 -14.84 19.98 -13.22
N TRP A 103 -14.18 18.97 -12.68
CA TRP A 103 -14.78 18.06 -11.70
C TRP A 103 -14.82 18.72 -10.31
N ARG A 104 -16.02 18.97 -9.79
CA ARG A 104 -16.20 19.29 -8.36
C ARG A 104 -16.25 18.00 -7.54
N GLY A 105 -15.68 18.00 -6.34
CA GLY A 105 -15.57 16.80 -5.48
C GLY A 105 -16.84 15.93 -5.38
N PRO A 106 -18.04 16.50 -5.13
CA PRO A 106 -19.28 15.73 -5.08
C PRO A 106 -19.66 15.05 -6.41
N MET A 107 -19.36 15.69 -7.56
CA MET A 107 -19.61 15.12 -8.88
C MET A 107 -18.69 13.93 -9.15
N LEU A 108 -17.41 14.06 -8.78
CA LEU A 108 -16.44 12.99 -8.92
C LEU A 108 -16.79 11.79 -8.03
N HIS A 109 -17.22 12.04 -6.79
CA HIS A 109 -17.70 10.98 -5.90
C HIS A 109 -18.89 10.21 -6.48
N LYS A 110 -19.88 10.93 -7.02
CA LYS A 110 -21.03 10.31 -7.68
C LYS A 110 -20.62 9.52 -8.92
N MET A 111 -19.75 10.08 -9.77
CA MET A 111 -19.25 9.38 -10.95
C MET A 111 -18.54 8.08 -10.59
N VAL A 112 -17.70 8.10 -9.55
CA VAL A 112 -17.04 6.91 -9.01
C VAL A 112 -18.05 5.85 -8.57
N GLN A 113 -19.09 6.24 -7.83
CA GLN A 113 -20.14 5.33 -7.38
C GLN A 113 -20.93 4.74 -8.55
N ASP A 114 -21.37 5.59 -9.48
CA ASP A 114 -22.12 5.20 -10.67
C ASP A 114 -21.29 4.23 -11.52
N PHE A 115 -20.00 4.51 -11.70
CA PHE A 115 -19.05 3.65 -12.41
C PHE A 115 -18.89 2.28 -11.76
N LEU A 116 -18.64 2.24 -10.44
CA LEU A 116 -18.53 1.00 -9.69
C LEU A 116 -19.82 0.16 -9.76
N GLY A 117 -20.99 0.80 -9.78
CA GLY A 117 -22.28 0.11 -9.85
C GLY A 117 -22.72 -0.32 -11.26
N THR A 118 -22.15 0.28 -12.31
CA THR A 118 -22.53 0.01 -13.72
C THR A 118 -21.63 -1.00 -14.41
N VAL A 119 -20.41 -1.23 -13.93
CA VAL A 119 -19.49 -2.16 -14.57
C VAL A 119 -19.74 -3.61 -14.13
N GLU A 120 -19.94 -4.49 -15.09
CA GLU A 120 -20.17 -5.92 -14.84
C GLU A 120 -18.87 -6.72 -15.03
N CYS A 121 -18.08 -6.81 -13.96
CA CYS A 121 -16.80 -7.52 -13.98
C CYS A 121 -16.95 -9.05 -14.11
N GLY A 122 -18.12 -9.61 -13.81
CA GLY A 122 -18.28 -11.04 -13.60
C GLY A 122 -17.50 -11.54 -12.39
N GLU A 123 -17.11 -12.82 -12.40
CA GLU A 123 -16.34 -13.43 -11.30
C GLU A 123 -14.86 -13.14 -11.40
N LEU A 124 -14.27 -12.56 -10.36
CA LEU A 124 -12.82 -12.37 -10.23
C LEU A 124 -12.31 -12.89 -8.90
N ASP A 125 -11.13 -13.51 -8.91
CA ASP A 125 -10.38 -13.84 -7.71
C ASP A 125 -9.77 -12.59 -7.09
N THR A 126 -9.36 -11.62 -7.92
CA THR A 126 -8.74 -10.36 -7.46
C THR A 126 -9.03 -9.21 -8.41
N LEU A 127 -9.44 -8.06 -7.86
CA LEU A 127 -9.55 -6.79 -8.55
C LEU A 127 -8.53 -5.81 -7.96
N PHE A 128 -7.55 -5.40 -8.77
CA PHE A 128 -6.69 -4.29 -8.42
C PHE A 128 -7.40 -2.96 -8.69
N VAL A 129 -7.28 -2.01 -7.76
CA VAL A 129 -7.82 -0.66 -7.94
C VAL A 129 -6.65 0.32 -7.90
N ASP A 130 -6.25 0.84 -9.06
CA ASP A 130 -5.20 1.84 -9.18
C ASP A 130 -5.75 3.20 -8.72
N LEU A 131 -5.39 3.60 -7.51
CA LEU A 131 -5.94 4.81 -6.89
C LEU A 131 -5.28 6.08 -7.45
N PRO A 132 -5.93 7.25 -7.38
CA PRO A 132 -5.25 8.52 -7.61
C PRO A 132 -4.04 8.71 -6.67
N PRO A 133 -3.01 9.50 -7.05
CA PRO A 133 -1.85 9.74 -6.21
C PRO A 133 -2.20 10.54 -4.95
N GLY A 134 -1.43 10.32 -3.88
CA GLY A 134 -1.49 11.09 -2.64
C GLY A 134 -2.25 10.39 -1.52
N THR A 135 -2.89 11.18 -0.65
CA THR A 135 -3.80 10.71 0.42
C THR A 135 -4.98 11.67 0.57
N GLY A 136 -5.46 12.21 -0.56
CA GLY A 136 -6.53 13.21 -0.60
C GLY A 136 -7.93 12.62 -0.43
N ASP A 137 -8.93 13.49 -0.34
CA ASP A 137 -10.32 13.12 -0.06
C ASP A 137 -10.94 12.17 -1.10
N ILE A 138 -10.50 12.25 -2.35
CA ILE A 138 -11.00 11.39 -3.44
C ILE A 138 -10.62 9.92 -3.21
N GLN A 139 -9.38 9.69 -2.81
CA GLN A 139 -8.86 8.35 -2.55
C GLN A 139 -9.55 7.71 -1.33
N LEU A 140 -9.75 8.51 -0.27
CA LEU A 140 -10.53 8.11 0.90
C LEU A 140 -11.97 7.77 0.51
N SER A 141 -12.62 8.62 -0.28
CA SER A 141 -13.99 8.44 -0.75
C SER A 141 -14.17 7.18 -1.59
N LEU A 142 -13.23 6.92 -2.51
CA LEU A 142 -13.15 5.69 -3.30
C LEU A 142 -13.07 4.47 -2.38
N CYS A 143 -12.13 4.49 -1.45
CA CYS A 143 -11.89 3.40 -0.53
C CYS A 143 -13.05 3.16 0.46
N GLN A 144 -13.80 4.20 0.81
CA GLN A 144 -15.03 4.08 1.61
C GLN A 144 -16.17 3.41 0.83
N THR A 145 -16.14 3.46 -0.50
CA THR A 145 -17.22 2.96 -1.35
C THR A 145 -17.02 1.48 -1.72
N ILE A 146 -15.78 1.02 -1.88
CA ILE A 146 -15.46 -0.36 -2.27
C ILE A 146 -15.26 -1.29 -1.06
N PRO A 147 -15.60 -2.58 -1.16
CA PRO A 147 -15.36 -3.57 -0.12
C PRO A 147 -13.89 -4.00 -0.15
N ILE A 148 -13.02 -3.20 0.49
CA ILE A 148 -11.57 -3.45 0.46
C ILE A 148 -11.27 -4.74 1.21
N THR A 149 -10.58 -5.66 0.52
CA THR A 149 -9.82 -6.70 1.19
C THR A 149 -8.66 -5.96 1.84
N GLY A 150 -7.50 -5.80 1.22
CA GLY A 150 -6.39 -5.05 1.82
C GLY A 150 -5.64 -4.24 0.79
N ALA A 151 -4.78 -3.32 1.24
CA ALA A 151 -4.13 -2.37 0.37
C ALA A 151 -2.65 -2.70 0.12
N VAL A 152 -2.16 -2.33 -1.05
CA VAL A 152 -0.73 -2.33 -1.38
C VAL A 152 -0.25 -0.89 -1.50
N VAL A 153 0.90 -0.58 -0.92
CA VAL A 153 1.51 0.75 -1.00
C VAL A 153 2.76 0.70 -1.86
N VAL A 154 2.80 1.51 -2.91
CA VAL A 154 3.97 1.70 -3.78
C VAL A 154 4.73 2.94 -3.33
N SER A 155 6.04 2.81 -3.18
CA SER A 155 6.94 3.88 -2.76
C SER A 155 8.28 3.76 -3.50
N THR A 156 9.12 4.78 -3.43
CA THR A 156 10.51 4.74 -3.92
C THR A 156 11.50 4.87 -2.76
N PRO A 157 12.79 4.53 -2.90
CA PRO A 157 13.74 4.63 -1.81
C PRO A 157 13.80 6.02 -1.14
N GLN A 158 13.63 7.10 -1.92
CA GLN A 158 13.62 8.49 -1.42
C GLN A 158 12.32 8.88 -0.73
N ASP A 159 11.20 8.26 -1.14
CA ASP A 159 9.86 8.60 -0.63
C ASP A 159 9.61 8.08 0.76
N VAL A 160 10.51 7.25 1.25
CA VAL A 160 10.32 6.53 2.49
C VAL A 160 10.82 7.35 3.69
N ALA A 161 11.19 8.61 3.46
CA ALA A 161 11.16 9.61 4.51
C ALA A 161 9.79 9.52 5.21
N TRP A 162 9.83 9.21 6.51
CA TRP A 162 8.76 8.83 7.44
C TRP A 162 7.32 9.28 7.13
N ASN A 163 7.13 10.43 6.49
CA ASN A 163 5.87 11.12 6.32
C ASN A 163 4.99 10.63 5.16
N VAL A 164 5.52 10.01 4.10
CA VAL A 164 4.72 9.76 2.87
C VAL A 164 4.08 8.38 2.86
N ALA A 165 4.86 7.31 3.01
CA ALA A 165 4.32 5.95 3.11
C ALA A 165 3.43 5.78 4.36
N GLN A 166 3.80 6.42 5.48
CA GLN A 166 3.02 6.41 6.71
C GLN A 166 1.64 7.05 6.54
N LYS A 167 1.52 8.16 5.79
CA LYS A 167 0.21 8.77 5.52
C LYS A 167 -0.72 7.81 4.78
N ALA A 168 -0.19 7.09 3.78
CA ALA A 168 -0.97 6.09 3.04
C ALA A 168 -1.41 4.94 3.96
N ILE A 169 -0.52 4.50 4.85
CA ILE A 169 -0.82 3.46 5.85
C ILE A 169 -1.90 3.95 6.84
N MET A 170 -1.77 5.18 7.35
CA MET A 170 -2.75 5.83 8.24
C MET A 170 -4.12 5.95 7.58
N MET A 171 -4.15 6.23 6.28
CA MET A 171 -5.38 6.32 5.51
C MET A 171 -6.14 4.98 5.52
N PHE A 172 -5.46 3.88 5.17
CA PHE A 172 -6.09 2.55 5.16
C PHE A 172 -6.48 2.06 6.55
N ASP A 173 -5.72 2.45 7.57
CA ASP A 173 -6.07 2.15 8.95
C ASP A 173 -7.40 2.80 9.38
N LYS A 174 -7.61 4.08 9.04
CA LYS A 174 -8.91 4.76 9.23
C LYS A 174 -10.07 4.09 8.47
N LEU A 175 -9.75 3.39 7.39
CA LEU A 175 -10.71 2.66 6.57
C LEU A 175 -10.94 1.22 7.06
N ASN A 176 -10.30 0.82 8.17
CA ASN A 176 -10.25 -0.57 8.66
C ASN A 176 -9.77 -1.57 7.60
N ALA A 177 -8.96 -1.11 6.65
CA ALA A 177 -8.32 -1.94 5.63
C ALA A 177 -6.85 -2.15 6.03
N PRO A 178 -6.37 -3.38 6.22
CA PRO A 178 -4.96 -3.60 6.50
C PRO A 178 -4.14 -3.44 5.22
N VAL A 179 -2.92 -2.96 5.41
CA VAL A 179 -1.91 -2.90 4.35
C VAL A 179 -1.28 -4.28 4.23
N LEU A 180 -1.50 -4.94 3.09
CA LEU A 180 -0.96 -6.25 2.76
C LEU A 180 0.54 -6.21 2.48
N GLY A 181 1.05 -5.04 2.08
CA GLY A 181 2.47 -4.79 2.10
C GLY A 181 2.89 -3.56 1.30
N VAL A 182 4.20 -3.31 1.35
CA VAL A 182 4.86 -2.20 0.67
C VAL A 182 5.75 -2.74 -0.46
N ILE A 183 5.69 -2.09 -1.61
CA ILE A 183 6.55 -2.34 -2.77
C ILE A 183 7.49 -1.13 -2.94
N GLU A 184 8.79 -1.40 -3.06
CA GLU A 184 9.79 -0.38 -3.41
C GLU A 184 10.01 -0.36 -4.92
N ASN A 185 9.40 0.60 -5.62
CA ASN A 185 9.70 0.85 -7.02
C ASN A 185 10.99 1.65 -7.18
N MET A 186 11.67 1.50 -8.32
CA MET A 186 12.94 2.18 -8.62
C MET A 186 14.00 1.96 -7.53
N SER A 187 14.06 0.74 -6.98
CA SER A 187 14.92 0.38 -5.84
C SER A 187 16.41 0.52 -6.10
N HIS A 188 16.82 0.28 -7.34
CA HIS A 188 18.18 0.46 -7.84
C HIS A 188 18.13 0.50 -9.37
N TYR A 189 19.04 1.24 -9.99
CA TYR A 189 19.26 1.22 -11.42
C TYR A 189 20.11 0.00 -11.83
N VAL A 190 19.80 -0.60 -12.98
CA VAL A 190 20.66 -1.62 -13.60
C VAL A 190 21.12 -1.10 -14.96
N CYS A 191 22.43 -0.96 -15.12
CA CYS A 191 23.02 -0.50 -16.38
C CYS A 191 22.77 -1.52 -17.49
N GLY A 192 22.12 -1.08 -18.59
CA GLY A 192 21.86 -1.94 -19.74
C GLY A 192 23.11 -2.38 -20.51
N HIS A 193 24.25 -1.69 -20.34
CA HIS A 193 25.50 -2.01 -21.03
C HIS A 193 26.39 -3.01 -20.26
N CYS A 194 26.56 -2.81 -18.94
CA CYS A 194 27.47 -3.63 -18.13
C CYS A 194 26.79 -4.43 -17.00
N GLY A 195 25.49 -4.25 -16.78
CA GLY A 195 24.74 -4.92 -15.70
C GLY A 195 25.04 -4.40 -14.29
N GLN A 196 25.90 -3.38 -14.14
CA GLN A 196 26.20 -2.78 -12.85
C GLN A 196 24.94 -2.21 -12.21
N LYS A 197 24.81 -2.45 -10.90
CA LYS A 197 23.74 -1.91 -10.07
C LYS A 197 24.18 -0.61 -9.43
N ASP A 198 23.31 0.39 -9.47
CA ASP A 198 23.54 1.70 -8.85
C ASP A 198 22.32 2.14 -8.04
N GLU A 199 22.54 2.65 -6.84
CA GLU A 199 21.48 3.07 -5.91
C GLU A 199 21.26 4.58 -6.06
N ILE A 200 20.92 5.02 -7.27
CA ILE A 200 20.81 6.44 -7.65
C ILE A 200 19.79 7.22 -6.79
N PHE A 201 18.84 6.52 -6.19
CA PHE A 201 17.81 7.06 -5.32
C PHE A 201 18.01 6.66 -3.84
N GLY A 202 19.13 6.02 -3.51
CA GLY A 202 19.33 5.29 -2.25
C GLY A 202 18.68 3.91 -2.29
N SER A 203 18.77 3.17 -1.18
CA SER A 203 18.27 1.79 -1.11
C SER A 203 17.59 1.45 0.20
N GLY A 204 16.59 0.56 0.12
CA GLY A 204 15.99 -0.11 1.27
C GLY A 204 15.13 0.78 2.18
N GLY A 205 14.79 2.00 1.75
CA GLY A 205 13.94 2.90 2.50
C GLY A 205 12.60 2.24 2.84
N ALA A 206 11.90 1.74 1.82
CA ALA A 206 10.58 1.11 1.93
C ALA A 206 10.62 -0.14 2.79
N ARG A 207 11.70 -0.92 2.68
CA ARG A 207 11.91 -2.10 3.52
C ARG A 207 12.04 -1.71 5.00
N ARG A 208 12.91 -0.74 5.32
CA ARG A 208 13.11 -0.28 6.71
C ARG A 208 11.84 0.31 7.31
N ALA A 209 11.06 1.07 6.54
CA ALA A 209 9.77 1.58 7.02
C ALA A 209 8.74 0.47 7.22
N ALA A 210 8.65 -0.50 6.31
CA ALA A 210 7.78 -1.65 6.47
C ALA A 210 8.12 -2.44 7.74
N GLU A 211 9.40 -2.70 7.99
CA GLU A 211 9.88 -3.36 9.21
C GLU A 211 9.51 -2.57 10.48
N THR A 212 9.72 -1.26 10.47
CA THR A 212 9.39 -0.36 11.59
C THR A 212 7.90 -0.34 11.91
N LEU A 213 7.07 -0.32 10.87
CA LEU A 213 5.62 -0.23 10.99
C LEU A 213 4.97 -1.61 11.19
N GLY A 214 5.75 -2.70 11.14
CA GLY A 214 5.22 -4.05 11.28
C GLY A 214 4.41 -4.51 10.07
N ILE A 215 4.69 -3.99 8.89
CA ILE A 215 3.96 -4.25 7.65
C ILE A 215 4.83 -5.14 6.75
N PRO A 216 4.24 -6.08 5.98
CA PRO A 216 5.02 -6.89 5.05
C PRO A 216 5.72 -6.05 3.98
N TYR A 217 6.98 -6.38 3.69
CA TYR A 217 7.69 -5.90 2.51
C TYR A 217 7.51 -6.92 1.39
N LEU A 218 6.88 -6.53 0.29
CA LEU A 218 6.54 -7.45 -0.81
C LEU A 218 7.71 -7.64 -1.79
N GLY A 219 8.60 -6.64 -1.90
CA GLY A 219 9.76 -6.70 -2.78
C GLY A 219 10.14 -5.33 -3.34
N GLY A 220 11.26 -5.34 -4.07
CA GLY A 220 11.78 -4.17 -4.78
C GLY A 220 11.80 -4.42 -6.28
N ILE A 221 11.48 -3.39 -7.05
CA ILE A 221 11.50 -3.39 -8.52
C ILE A 221 12.68 -2.51 -8.96
N PRO A 222 13.58 -3.00 -9.83
CA PRO A 222 14.70 -2.20 -10.32
C PRO A 222 14.23 -1.16 -11.33
N LEU A 223 14.95 -0.05 -11.44
CA LEU A 223 14.83 0.89 -12.52
C LEU A 223 15.62 0.37 -13.72
N VAL A 224 14.90 -0.17 -14.71
CA VAL A 224 15.48 -0.66 -15.97
C VAL A 224 14.69 -0.14 -17.16
N THR A 225 15.39 0.07 -18.27
CA THR A 225 14.81 0.66 -19.49
C THR A 225 13.66 -0.19 -20.05
N SER A 226 13.76 -1.52 -19.97
CA SER A 226 12.74 -2.43 -20.48
C SER A 226 11.37 -2.23 -19.81
N ILE A 227 11.31 -1.89 -18.52
CA ILE A 227 10.03 -1.60 -17.84
C ILE A 227 9.37 -0.34 -18.43
N ARG A 228 10.17 0.71 -18.70
CA ARG A 228 9.68 1.93 -19.33
C ARG A 228 9.21 1.66 -20.76
N GLU A 229 10.04 1.01 -21.58
CA GLU A 229 9.77 0.76 -23.00
C GLU A 229 8.52 -0.11 -23.21
N SER A 230 8.40 -1.17 -22.41
CA SER A 230 7.24 -2.07 -22.44
C SER A 230 5.94 -1.33 -22.04
N ALA A 231 5.98 -0.52 -20.98
CA ALA A 231 4.82 0.26 -20.55
C ALA A 231 4.44 1.36 -21.57
N ASP A 232 5.40 2.10 -22.10
CA ASP A 232 5.16 3.15 -23.11
C ASP A 232 4.66 2.54 -24.43
N GLY A 233 5.09 1.31 -24.75
CA GLY A 233 4.65 0.55 -25.92
C GLY A 233 3.29 -0.13 -25.77
N GLY A 234 2.67 -0.10 -24.59
CA GLY A 234 1.37 -0.73 -24.34
C GLY A 234 1.42 -2.26 -24.21
N ASP A 235 2.60 -2.82 -23.94
CA ASP A 235 2.84 -4.24 -23.74
C ASP A 235 3.76 -4.43 -22.53
N PRO A 236 3.23 -4.48 -21.29
CA PRO A 236 4.04 -4.44 -20.07
C PRO A 236 5.01 -5.61 -19.95
N VAL A 237 6.15 -5.38 -19.28
CA VAL A 237 7.27 -6.34 -19.22
C VAL A 237 6.89 -7.75 -18.78
N VAL A 238 5.89 -7.91 -17.89
CA VAL A 238 5.44 -9.23 -17.44
C VAL A 238 4.81 -10.06 -18.57
N HIS A 239 4.21 -9.41 -19.56
CA HIS A 239 3.67 -10.05 -20.76
C HIS A 239 4.71 -10.07 -21.89
N ALA A 240 5.36 -8.92 -22.17
CA ALA A 240 6.28 -8.77 -23.28
C ALA A 240 7.53 -9.66 -23.16
N ASP A 241 8.08 -9.82 -21.96
CA ASP A 241 9.27 -10.65 -21.69
C ASP A 241 9.17 -11.32 -20.30
N PRO A 242 8.35 -12.38 -20.16
CA PRO A 242 8.04 -13.02 -18.88
C PRO A 242 9.27 -13.63 -18.18
N ASP A 243 10.30 -14.01 -18.95
CA ASP A 243 11.52 -14.62 -18.43
C ASP A 243 12.59 -13.59 -18.03
N SER A 244 12.36 -12.32 -18.34
CA SER A 244 13.27 -11.22 -18.00
C SER A 244 13.51 -11.11 -16.49
N PRO A 245 14.69 -10.61 -16.06
CA PRO A 245 14.93 -10.28 -14.67
C PRO A 245 13.87 -9.33 -14.11
N ALA A 246 13.39 -8.37 -14.90
CA ALA A 246 12.36 -7.40 -14.50
C ALA A 246 11.00 -8.06 -14.23
N ALA A 247 10.52 -8.94 -15.14
CA ALA A 247 9.28 -9.68 -14.95
C ALA A 247 9.34 -10.57 -13.69
N LYS A 248 10.49 -11.21 -13.44
CA LYS A 248 10.70 -12.03 -12.23
C LYS A 248 10.52 -11.27 -10.92
N HIS A 249 10.88 -9.98 -10.88
CA HIS A 249 10.59 -9.14 -9.70
C HIS A 249 9.09 -8.98 -9.47
N PHE A 250 8.29 -8.75 -10.52
CA PHE A 250 6.84 -8.66 -10.41
C PHE A 250 6.19 -10.00 -10.02
N MET A 251 6.66 -11.12 -10.58
CA MET A 251 6.19 -12.46 -10.22
C MET A 251 6.43 -12.75 -8.73
N ALA A 252 7.64 -12.48 -8.23
CA ALA A 252 7.96 -12.67 -6.81
C ALA A 252 7.09 -11.78 -5.89
N ILE A 253 6.84 -10.53 -6.29
CA ILE A 253 5.94 -9.63 -5.55
C ILE A 253 4.49 -10.15 -5.57
N ALA A 254 4.01 -10.68 -6.70
CA ALA A 254 2.68 -11.26 -6.82
C ALA A 254 2.52 -12.50 -5.92
N GLU A 255 3.53 -13.36 -5.86
CA GLU A 255 3.55 -14.52 -4.96
C GLU A 255 3.50 -14.11 -3.49
N ASN A 256 4.31 -13.12 -3.10
CA ASN A 256 4.31 -12.55 -1.75
C ASN A 256 2.95 -11.93 -1.41
N LEU A 257 2.36 -11.17 -2.33
CA LEU A 257 1.02 -10.60 -2.15
C LEU A 257 -0.04 -11.69 -1.99
N ALA A 258 -0.03 -12.73 -2.84
CA ALA A 258 -0.95 -13.84 -2.75
C ALA A 258 -0.81 -14.58 -1.41
N ALA A 259 0.40 -14.70 -0.87
CA ALA A 259 0.63 -15.23 0.47
C ALA A 259 -0.02 -14.34 1.55
N GLN A 260 0.13 -13.01 1.47
CA GLN A 260 -0.49 -12.07 2.41
C GLN A 260 -2.02 -12.09 2.36
N ILE A 261 -2.60 -12.22 1.16
CA ILE A 261 -4.04 -12.39 0.98
C ILE A 261 -4.52 -13.67 1.67
N ARG A 262 -3.82 -14.79 1.49
CA ARG A 262 -4.15 -16.09 2.13
C ARG A 262 -4.04 -16.02 3.65
N ILE A 263 -2.92 -15.51 4.18
CA ILE A 263 -2.69 -15.38 5.62
C ILE A 263 -3.87 -14.63 6.26
N ARG A 264 -4.33 -13.56 5.62
CA ARG A 264 -5.47 -12.81 6.12
C ARG A 264 -6.79 -13.57 6.01
N GLY A 265 -7.05 -14.23 4.88
CA GLY A 265 -8.25 -15.06 4.71
C GLY A 265 -8.37 -16.12 5.82
N THR A 266 -7.23 -16.61 6.32
CA THR A 266 -7.18 -17.56 7.45
C THR A 266 -7.21 -16.94 8.84
N GLN A 267 -6.74 -15.70 9.02
CA GLN A 267 -6.57 -15.09 10.34
C GLN A 267 -7.75 -14.24 10.83
N GLY A 268 -8.71 -13.86 9.97
CA GLY A 268 -9.69 -12.83 10.35
C GLY A 268 -8.98 -11.52 10.74
N SER A 269 -9.71 -10.47 11.12
CA SER A 269 -9.13 -9.18 11.48
C SER A 269 -8.51 -9.16 12.89
N ASP A 270 -7.71 -10.16 13.25
CA ASP A 270 -7.16 -10.34 14.60
C ASP A 270 -5.90 -9.49 14.83
N LYS A 271 -5.96 -8.21 14.46
CA LYS A 271 -4.94 -7.25 14.91
C LYS A 271 -5.02 -7.20 16.43
N LYS A 272 -3.91 -7.50 17.10
CA LYS A 272 -3.80 -7.46 18.55
C LYS A 272 -3.56 -6.03 19.00
N LEU A 273 -4.63 -5.35 19.38
CA LEU A 273 -4.63 -3.92 19.65
C LEU A 273 -4.29 -3.63 21.11
N PRO A 274 -3.69 -2.46 21.40
CA PRO A 274 -3.56 -2.02 22.78
C PRO A 274 -4.96 -1.82 23.39
N VAL A 275 -5.22 -2.47 24.53
CA VAL A 275 -6.44 -2.30 25.34
C VAL A 275 -6.18 -1.45 26.58
N ALA A 276 -4.94 -1.42 27.06
CA ALA A 276 -4.48 -0.50 28.12
C ALA A 276 -3.02 -0.11 27.91
N LEU A 277 -2.65 1.08 28.40
CA LEU A 277 -1.32 1.67 28.30
C LEU A 277 -0.87 2.21 29.66
N SER A 278 0.44 2.24 29.89
CA SER A 278 1.03 2.88 31.08
C SER A 278 0.68 4.35 31.19
N SER A 279 0.58 4.84 32.43
CA SER A 279 0.35 6.27 32.67
C SER A 279 1.61 7.07 32.29
N PRO A 280 1.45 8.34 31.90
CA PRO A 280 2.59 9.22 31.68
C PRO A 280 3.50 9.35 32.92
N ASN A 281 4.78 9.55 32.67
CA ASN A 281 5.86 9.72 33.65
C ASN A 281 6.15 8.50 34.53
N GLU A 282 5.62 7.33 34.19
CA GLU A 282 6.07 6.07 34.79
C GLU A 282 7.52 5.73 34.35
N PRO A 283 8.29 5.01 35.18
CA PRO A 283 9.64 4.57 34.84
C PRO A 283 9.65 3.58 33.67
N GLN A 284 8.58 2.79 33.54
CA GLN A 284 8.39 1.81 32.47
C GLN A 284 7.25 2.24 31.55
N VAL A 285 7.36 1.87 30.28
CA VAL A 285 6.26 1.90 29.33
C VAL A 285 5.71 0.49 29.23
N TRP A 286 4.40 0.33 29.34
CA TRP A 286 3.78 -0.97 29.14
C TRP A 286 2.52 -0.87 28.28
N VAL A 287 2.24 -1.97 27.58
CA VAL A 287 1.09 -2.13 26.68
C VAL A 287 0.41 -3.44 27.01
N GLU A 288 -0.87 -3.39 27.36
CA GLU A 288 -1.73 -4.57 27.44
C GLU A 288 -2.45 -4.74 26.11
N TRP A 289 -2.42 -5.95 25.57
CA TRP A 289 -2.93 -6.26 24.23
C TRP A 289 -4.28 -6.99 24.30
N SER A 290 -5.06 -6.90 23.23
CA SER A 290 -6.38 -7.56 23.13
C SER A 290 -6.31 -9.09 23.21
N ASP A 291 -5.13 -9.68 23.06
CA ASP A 291 -4.89 -11.12 23.30
C ASP A 291 -4.50 -11.44 24.75
N GLY A 292 -4.68 -10.51 25.69
CA GLY A 292 -4.40 -10.66 27.12
C GLY A 292 -2.91 -10.63 27.48
N LYS A 293 -2.01 -10.45 26.51
CA LYS A 293 -0.56 -10.35 26.76
C LYS A 293 -0.18 -8.94 27.19
N LYS A 294 0.91 -8.81 27.95
CA LYS A 294 1.47 -7.52 28.35
C LYS A 294 2.92 -7.39 27.87
N SER A 295 3.23 -6.31 27.14
CA SER A 295 4.59 -5.94 26.79
C SER A 295 5.07 -4.83 27.72
N VAL A 296 6.24 -5.00 28.35
CA VAL A 296 6.83 -4.02 29.28
C VAL A 296 8.21 -3.63 28.78
N PHE A 297 8.52 -2.34 28.87
CA PHE A 297 9.78 -1.77 28.40
C PHE A 297 10.31 -0.77 29.42
N GLU A 298 11.61 -0.81 29.68
CA GLU A 298 12.28 0.32 30.35
C GLU A 298 12.20 1.55 29.45
N SER A 299 11.81 2.71 30.02
CA SER A 299 11.63 3.94 29.23
C SER A 299 12.88 4.30 28.43
N ARG A 300 14.05 4.12 29.03
CA ARG A 300 15.35 4.41 28.40
C ARG A 300 15.63 3.48 27.23
N ASP A 301 15.39 2.18 27.39
CA ASP A 301 15.64 1.18 26.35
C ASP A 301 14.68 1.36 25.18
N LEU A 302 13.40 1.63 25.47
CA LEU A 302 12.42 1.90 24.42
C LEU A 302 12.73 3.20 23.67
N ARG A 303 13.20 4.24 24.37
CA ARG A 303 13.66 5.49 23.75
C ARG A 303 14.88 5.27 22.85
N LEU A 304 15.83 4.43 23.27
CA LEU A 304 16.99 4.04 22.46
C LEU A 304 16.56 3.25 21.22
N ALA A 305 15.51 2.45 21.34
CA ALA A 305 14.90 1.71 20.25
C ALA A 305 13.99 2.55 19.34
N CYS A 306 13.93 3.88 19.52
CA CYS A 306 13.13 4.78 18.67
C CYS A 306 13.45 4.55 17.18
N PRO A 307 12.45 4.31 16.32
CA PRO A 307 12.70 3.95 14.93
C PRO A 307 12.53 5.12 13.94
N CYS A 308 12.44 6.37 14.43
CA CYS A 308 12.25 7.53 13.55
C CYS A 308 13.53 7.93 12.81
N ALA A 309 13.36 8.66 11.71
CA ALA A 309 14.44 9.19 10.87
C ALA A 309 15.41 10.13 11.61
N ALA A 310 15.00 10.71 12.75
CA ALA A 310 15.88 11.54 13.57
C ALA A 310 16.82 10.71 14.48
N CYS A 311 16.51 9.43 14.71
CA CYS A 311 17.27 8.53 15.58
C CYS A 311 17.98 7.41 14.80
N VAL A 312 17.60 7.19 13.54
CA VAL A 312 18.18 6.20 12.65
C VAL A 312 18.46 6.90 11.33
N ASP A 313 19.74 6.91 10.92
CA ASP A 313 20.13 7.44 9.63
C ASP A 313 19.48 6.61 8.51
N GLU A 314 18.73 7.29 7.64
CA GLU A 314 17.94 6.62 6.62
C GLU A 314 18.81 5.92 5.56
N LYS A 315 20.06 6.32 5.32
CA LYS A 315 20.90 5.74 4.28
C LYS A 315 21.68 4.52 4.77
N THR A 316 22.17 4.59 5.99
CA THR A 316 23.08 3.59 6.55
C THR A 316 22.39 2.65 7.53
N GLY A 317 21.20 3.01 8.03
CA GLY A 317 20.52 2.29 9.10
C GLY A 317 21.23 2.41 10.45
N HIS A 318 22.30 3.20 10.56
CA HIS A 318 23.01 3.42 11.81
C HIS A 318 22.16 4.25 12.77
N ARG A 319 22.08 3.79 14.02
CA ARG A 319 21.45 4.56 15.10
C ARG A 319 22.35 5.73 15.46
N THR A 320 21.81 6.93 15.35
CA THR A 320 22.48 8.18 15.75
C THR A 320 22.31 8.45 17.24
N LEU A 321 21.37 7.75 17.87
CA LEU A 321 21.10 7.85 19.29
C LEU A 321 21.90 6.81 20.06
N HIS A 322 22.81 7.28 20.92
CA HIS A 322 23.71 6.43 21.69
C HIS A 322 23.33 6.39 23.17
N ALA A 323 23.54 5.24 23.81
CA ALA A 323 23.14 5.02 25.21
C ALA A 323 23.83 6.01 26.15
N GLU A 324 25.08 6.35 25.90
CA GLU A 324 25.93 7.23 26.71
C GLU A 324 25.42 8.67 26.69
N THR A 325 24.87 9.10 25.56
CA THR A 325 24.31 10.45 25.37
C THR A 325 22.88 10.59 25.89
N LEU A 326 22.22 9.47 26.19
CA LEU A 326 20.82 9.47 26.58
C LEU A 326 20.66 9.79 28.07
N PRO A 327 19.92 10.85 28.45
CA PRO A 327 19.77 11.21 29.85
C PRO A 327 19.19 10.08 30.70
N SER A 328 19.62 9.98 31.96
CA SER A 328 19.12 8.95 32.89
C SER A 328 17.65 9.15 33.29
N TYR A 329 17.12 10.37 33.16
CA TYR A 329 15.74 10.73 33.54
C TYR A 329 14.70 10.52 32.41
N ILE A 330 15.06 9.79 31.35
CA ILE A 330 14.16 9.54 30.22
C ILE A 330 12.90 8.80 30.68
N ARG A 331 11.75 9.41 30.42
CA ARG A 331 10.42 8.87 30.69
C ARG A 331 9.43 9.30 29.61
N ALA A 332 8.41 8.49 29.38
CA ALA A 332 7.34 8.83 28.46
C ALA A 332 6.42 9.89 29.10
N THR A 333 6.36 11.09 28.53
CA THR A 333 5.49 12.19 29.00
C THR A 333 4.10 12.13 28.38
N ALA A 334 3.94 11.39 27.27
CA ALA A 334 2.65 11.02 26.71
C ALA A 334 2.79 9.75 25.87
N ILE A 335 1.78 8.89 25.89
CA ILE A 335 1.72 7.66 25.10
C ILE A 335 0.32 7.61 24.49
N GLN A 336 0.24 7.57 23.16
CA GLN A 336 -1.02 7.64 22.45
C GLN A 336 -1.04 6.64 21.29
N PRO A 337 -2.12 5.86 21.12
CA PRO A 337 -2.33 5.12 19.90
C PRO A 337 -2.39 6.04 18.68
N VAL A 338 -1.70 5.66 17.62
CA VAL A 338 -1.84 6.27 16.29
C VAL A 338 -2.44 5.22 15.37
N GLY A 339 -3.74 5.36 15.14
CA GLY A 339 -4.51 4.35 14.43
C GLY A 339 -4.49 3.00 15.15
N ARG A 340 -4.53 1.92 14.38
CA ARG A 340 -4.50 0.51 14.81
C ARG A 340 -3.17 -0.15 14.39
N TYR A 341 -2.07 0.60 14.34
CA TYR A 341 -0.77 0.07 13.91
C TYR A 341 0.44 0.53 14.73
N ALA A 342 0.38 1.64 15.45
CA ALA A 342 1.52 2.13 16.23
C ALA A 342 1.13 2.92 17.47
N LEU A 343 2.11 3.14 18.36
CA LEU A 343 2.05 4.12 19.44
C LEU A 343 2.95 5.31 19.09
N GLN A 344 2.47 6.53 19.31
CA GLN A 344 3.32 7.71 19.43
C GLN A 344 3.69 7.93 20.88
N ILE A 345 4.98 8.15 21.13
CA ILE A 345 5.48 8.42 22.47
C ILE A 345 6.20 9.77 22.47
N ARG A 346 5.76 10.67 23.36
CA ARG A 346 6.48 11.89 23.70
C ARG A 346 7.37 11.62 24.89
N TRP A 347 8.61 12.08 24.83
CA TRP A 347 9.64 11.79 25.82
C TRP A 347 10.05 13.05 26.59
N SER A 348 10.66 12.87 27.76
CA SER A 348 11.12 13.96 28.61
C SER A 348 12.34 14.72 28.08
N ASP A 349 13.04 14.20 27.07
CA ASP A 349 14.07 14.92 26.30
C ASP A 349 13.48 15.84 25.21
N GLY A 350 12.15 15.95 25.14
CA GLY A 350 11.45 16.73 24.12
C GLY A 350 11.21 15.98 22.80
N HIS A 351 11.70 14.76 22.64
CA HIS A 351 11.49 13.98 21.43
C HIS A 351 10.04 13.48 21.31
N ALA A 352 9.43 13.61 20.12
CA ALA A 352 8.01 13.27 19.92
C ALA A 352 7.66 12.68 18.54
N THR A 353 8.66 12.41 17.69
CA THR A 353 8.44 11.98 16.30
C THR A 353 8.42 10.45 16.13
N GLY A 354 8.85 9.69 17.15
CA GLY A 354 8.83 8.23 17.14
C GLY A 354 7.43 7.64 17.11
N LEU A 355 7.16 6.81 16.10
CA LEU A 355 5.99 5.91 16.04
C LEU A 355 6.48 4.47 16.11
N TYR A 356 6.01 3.77 17.13
CA TYR A 356 6.42 2.43 17.46
C TYR A 356 5.35 1.48 16.96
N GLY A 357 5.59 0.78 15.85
CA GLY A 357 4.64 -0.20 15.32
C GLY A 357 4.27 -1.26 16.36
N TYR A 358 3.03 -1.74 16.38
CA TYR A 358 2.58 -2.73 17.36
C TYR A 358 3.40 -4.03 17.26
N GLU A 359 3.63 -4.53 16.06
CA GLU A 359 4.50 -5.69 15.85
C GLU A 359 5.95 -5.40 16.26
N TYR A 360 6.44 -4.17 16.02
CA TYR A 360 7.76 -3.77 16.45
C TYR A 360 7.88 -3.77 17.98
N LEU A 361 6.90 -3.20 18.69
CA LEU A 361 6.81 -3.25 20.15
C LEU A 361 6.76 -4.70 20.66
N ARG A 362 5.94 -5.55 20.04
CA ARG A 362 5.84 -6.96 20.44
C ARG A 362 7.13 -7.74 20.20
N LYS A 363 7.88 -7.44 19.14
CA LYS A 363 9.22 -7.99 18.88
C LYS A 363 10.26 -7.48 19.87
N LEU A 364 10.17 -6.20 20.26
CA LEU A 364 11.08 -5.59 21.23
C LEU A 364 10.86 -6.12 22.65
N SER A 365 9.61 -6.47 23.01
CA SER A 365 9.36 -7.02 24.34
C SER A 365 9.95 -8.41 24.39
N LYS A 366 10.98 -8.61 25.23
CA LYS A 366 11.37 -9.95 25.64
C LYS A 366 10.12 -10.58 26.24
N ILE A 367 9.62 -11.66 25.63
CA ILE A 367 8.51 -12.41 26.19
C ILE A 367 9.00 -12.90 27.56
N SER A 368 8.47 -12.31 28.62
CA SER A 368 8.43 -12.92 29.95
C SER A 368 7.24 -13.87 30.00
#